data_AF-A0A267G5F7-F1
#
_entry.id   AF-A0A267G5F7-F1
#
_cell.length_a   1.000
_cell.length_b   1.000
_cell.length_c   1.000
_cell.angle_alpha   90.00
_cell.angle_beta   90.00
_cell.angle_gamma   90.00
#
_symmetry.space_group_name_H-M   'P 1'
#
loop_
_entity.id
_entity.type
_entity.pdbx_description
1 polymer ?
#
loop_
_entity_poly.entity_id
_entity_poly.type
_entity_poly.pdbx_seq_one_letter_code
_entity_poly.pdbx_strand_id
1 'polypeptide(L)'
;VGMSDSRNPFYTEDKNPFSLGGGGGRNPFETGQDRQAGSFGSYNPGGGYGYEGRSTVQQQVQASQSRQLETQRRALQSIYSSESMGVDTAQELVRQGEVLNRTEEKLDHIEAVQKESQGHINSLSSMFGGVKNWFRGDSAKKRQQPAQQYEPAGASLDKAMAVSSTAEARRVAAQEPAASFGAAATGAAGYQQQQQRQQPQTSYDRAFSENLGEMEHGMGRLKQLAMGLGGEIDRQNSQLERMSVKTDKTNAKMDEQNTQMNRILYGSKAPPAAKK
;
A
#
# COMPACT_ATOMS: atom_id res chain seq x y z
N VAL A 1 -20.63 28.78 -40.18
CA VAL A 1 -19.25 28.26 -40.22
C VAL A 1 -18.56 28.76 -38.97
N GLY A 2 -18.08 28.00 -38.00
CA GLY A 2 -18.04 26.57 -37.70
C GLY A 2 -17.56 26.50 -36.24
N MET A 3 -18.12 25.57 -35.46
CA MET A 3 -17.85 25.38 -34.03
C MET A 3 -16.42 24.88 -33.79
N SER A 4 -15.82 25.23 -32.65
CA SER A 4 -14.74 24.43 -32.07
C SER A 4 -15.07 24.15 -30.59
N ASP A 5 -15.34 22.87 -30.35
CA ASP A 5 -15.67 22.26 -29.07
C ASP A 5 -14.46 22.26 -28.13
N SER A 6 -14.64 22.81 -26.92
CA SER A 6 -13.76 22.61 -25.78
C SER A 6 -14.22 21.36 -25.01
N ARG A 7 -13.69 20.17 -25.35
CA ARG A 7 -13.97 18.94 -24.57
C ARG A 7 -12.92 18.72 -23.49
N ASN A 8 -13.37 18.76 -22.24
CA ASN A 8 -12.67 18.26 -21.07
C ASN A 8 -12.41 16.75 -21.22
N PRO A 9 -11.19 16.24 -20.96
CA PRO A 9 -10.87 14.81 -21.11
C PRO A 9 -11.37 13.93 -19.95
N PHE A 10 -12.11 14.50 -18.99
CA PHE A 10 -12.58 13.80 -17.78
C PHE A 10 -14.10 13.58 -17.70
N TYR A 11 -14.83 13.80 -18.79
CA TYR A 11 -16.23 13.37 -18.90
C TYR A 11 -16.39 12.48 -20.13
N THR A 12 -16.08 11.19 -19.97
CA THR A 12 -16.72 10.16 -20.77
C THR A 12 -18.08 9.88 -20.14
N GLU A 13 -19.16 10.12 -20.89
CA GLU A 13 -20.50 9.65 -20.58
C GLU A 13 -20.44 8.14 -20.33
N ASP A 14 -20.51 7.77 -19.06
CA ASP A 14 -20.61 6.39 -18.61
C ASP A 14 -22.01 5.89 -18.99
N LYS A 15 -22.09 5.24 -20.14
CA LYS A 15 -23.24 4.41 -20.48
C LYS A 15 -23.21 3.21 -19.54
N ASN A 16 -23.99 3.32 -18.46
CA ASN A 16 -24.32 2.21 -17.58
C ASN A 16 -24.59 0.94 -18.41
N PRO A 17 -23.83 -0.15 -18.25
CA PRO A 17 -24.05 -1.39 -19.01
C PRO A 17 -25.32 -2.14 -18.58
N PHE A 18 -26.12 -1.57 -17.67
CA PHE A 18 -27.36 -2.15 -17.13
C PHE A 18 -28.63 -1.36 -17.45
N SER A 19 -28.58 -0.39 -18.37
CA SER A 19 -29.81 0.27 -18.86
C SER A 19 -30.25 -0.36 -20.18
N LEU A 20 -30.97 -1.47 -20.10
CA LEU A 20 -31.88 -1.86 -21.19
C LEU A 20 -33.08 -0.90 -21.13
N GLY A 21 -33.20 -0.08 -22.17
CA GLY A 21 -34.38 0.73 -22.40
C GLY A 21 -35.65 -0.12 -22.49
N GLY A 22 -36.69 0.38 -21.82
CA GLY A 22 -38.11 0.25 -22.14
C GLY A 22 -38.62 -1.08 -22.72
N GLY A 23 -39.24 -1.89 -21.88
CA GLY A 23 -40.14 -2.95 -22.33
C GLY A 23 -40.56 -3.92 -21.23
N GLY A 24 -41.68 -3.63 -20.56
CA GLY A 24 -42.50 -4.60 -19.83
C GLY A 24 -41.82 -5.39 -18.71
N GLY A 25 -41.75 -4.81 -17.51
CA GLY A 25 -41.38 -5.55 -16.31
C GLY A 25 -42.36 -6.68 -16.00
N ARG A 26 -41.87 -7.92 -16.02
CA ARG A 26 -42.42 -9.03 -15.23
C ARG A 26 -41.34 -9.47 -14.27
N ASN A 27 -41.63 -9.33 -12.98
CA ASN A 27 -40.77 -9.79 -11.89
C ASN A 27 -40.71 -11.32 -11.89
N PRO A 28 -39.52 -11.95 -11.80
CA PRO A 28 -39.39 -13.42 -11.80
C PRO A 28 -39.70 -14.08 -10.44
N PHE A 29 -40.21 -13.32 -9.46
CA PHE A 29 -40.50 -13.79 -8.10
C PHE A 29 -41.96 -13.58 -7.66
N GLU A 30 -42.85 -13.22 -8.58
CA GLU A 30 -44.26 -13.01 -8.25
C GLU A 30 -45.03 -14.34 -8.35
N THR A 31 -45.14 -15.03 -7.22
CA THR A 31 -46.09 -16.14 -7.03
C THR A 31 -47.53 -15.62 -7.11
N GLY A 32 -48.07 -15.54 -8.31
CA GLY A 32 -49.48 -15.32 -8.57
C GLY A 32 -50.28 -16.58 -8.21
N GLN A 33 -50.98 -16.54 -7.07
CA GLN A 33 -52.13 -17.40 -6.82
C GLN A 33 -53.25 -16.99 -7.77
N ASP A 34 -53.36 -17.66 -8.92
CA ASP A 34 -54.59 -17.66 -9.69
C ASP A 34 -55.14 -19.09 -9.75
N ARG A 35 -56.16 -19.31 -8.91
CA ARG A 35 -57.07 -20.44 -9.01
C ARG A 35 -57.84 -20.32 -10.32
N GLN A 36 -57.57 -21.18 -11.28
CA GLN A 36 -58.55 -21.54 -12.28
C GLN A 36 -58.47 -23.04 -12.59
N ALA A 37 -59.57 -23.71 -12.23
CA ALA A 37 -59.82 -25.11 -12.46
C ALA A 37 -59.83 -25.40 -13.97
N GLY A 38 -59.12 -26.45 -14.37
CA GLY A 38 -59.06 -26.91 -15.75
C GLY A 38 -58.59 -28.35 -15.84
N SER A 39 -59.55 -29.26 -15.81
CA SER A 39 -59.58 -30.58 -16.44
C SER A 39 -58.37 -31.53 -16.28
N PHE A 40 -58.60 -32.63 -15.57
CA PHE A 40 -57.73 -33.80 -15.50
C PHE A 40 -57.57 -34.46 -16.88
N GLY A 41 -56.55 -34.05 -17.62
CA GLY A 41 -56.03 -34.78 -18.77
C GLY A 41 -54.97 -35.77 -18.31
N SER A 42 -55.34 -37.05 -18.27
CA SER A 42 -54.43 -38.18 -18.07
C SER A 42 -53.35 -38.19 -19.16
N TYR A 43 -52.17 -37.62 -18.87
CA TYR A 43 -50.98 -37.80 -19.69
C TYR A 43 -50.08 -38.88 -19.08
N ASN A 44 -50.05 -40.00 -19.78
CA ASN A 44 -49.08 -41.08 -19.66
C ASN A 44 -47.66 -40.54 -19.99
N PRO A 45 -46.67 -40.53 -19.06
CA PRO A 45 -45.32 -40.12 -19.40
C PRO A 45 -44.53 -41.33 -19.91
N GLY A 46 -44.86 -41.76 -21.13
CA GLY A 46 -44.00 -42.62 -21.93
C GLY A 46 -43.28 -41.79 -22.98
N GLY A 47 -41.97 -41.60 -22.84
CA GLY A 47 -41.10 -41.20 -23.96
C GLY A 47 -40.21 -39.97 -23.72
N GLY A 48 -38.96 -40.21 -23.34
CA GLY A 48 -37.84 -39.89 -24.23
C GLY A 48 -37.50 -38.45 -24.60
N TYR A 49 -37.36 -37.51 -23.65
CA TYR A 49 -36.71 -36.20 -23.92
C TYR A 49 -35.78 -35.74 -22.77
N GLY A 50 -34.99 -36.65 -22.20
CA GLY A 50 -34.13 -36.35 -21.04
C GLY A 50 -32.64 -36.24 -21.31
N TYR A 51 -32.18 -36.61 -22.51
CA TYR A 51 -30.75 -36.84 -22.77
C TYR A 51 -30.05 -35.64 -23.39
N GLU A 52 -30.71 -34.91 -24.30
CA GLU A 52 -30.09 -33.81 -25.06
C GLU A 52 -29.87 -32.54 -24.21
N GLY A 53 -30.79 -32.23 -23.29
CA GLY A 53 -30.62 -31.14 -22.31
C GLY A 53 -29.57 -31.45 -21.23
N ARG A 54 -29.31 -32.74 -20.94
CA ARG A 54 -28.35 -33.14 -19.90
C ARG A 54 -26.89 -32.98 -20.35
N SER A 55 -26.61 -33.19 -21.64
CA SER A 55 -25.28 -32.98 -22.22
C SER A 55 -24.93 -31.49 -22.34
N THR A 56 -25.88 -30.65 -22.73
CA THR A 56 -25.64 -29.19 -22.87
C THR A 56 -25.45 -28.51 -21.52
N VAL A 57 -26.23 -28.90 -20.51
CA VAL A 57 -26.06 -28.41 -19.13
C VAL A 57 -24.71 -28.84 -18.55
N GLN A 58 -24.28 -30.09 -18.76
CA GLN A 58 -22.97 -30.54 -18.29
C GLN A 58 -21.80 -29.79 -18.95
N GLN A 59 -21.88 -29.54 -20.26
CA GLN A 59 -20.88 -28.72 -20.96
C GLN A 59 -20.86 -27.28 -20.43
N GLN A 60 -22.02 -26.69 -20.16
CA GLN A 60 -22.12 -25.34 -19.60
C GLN A 60 -21.53 -25.25 -18.19
N VAL A 61 -21.74 -26.27 -17.34
CA VAL A 61 -21.14 -26.36 -16.00
C VAL A 61 -19.61 -26.47 -16.11
N GLN A 62 -19.09 -27.35 -16.95
CA GLN A 62 -17.63 -27.50 -17.15
C GLN A 62 -16.98 -26.23 -17.71
N ALA A 63 -17.63 -25.56 -18.66
CA ALA A 63 -17.16 -24.29 -19.19
C ALA A 63 -17.17 -23.19 -18.13
N SER A 64 -18.15 -23.19 -17.22
CA SER A 64 -18.23 -22.22 -16.12
C SER A 64 -17.17 -22.48 -15.06
N GLN A 65 -16.96 -23.75 -14.70
CA GLN A 65 -15.87 -24.19 -13.82
C GLN A 65 -14.49 -23.78 -14.37
N SER A 66 -14.22 -24.07 -15.65
CA SER A 66 -12.95 -23.72 -16.28
C SER A 66 -12.67 -22.21 -16.25
N ARG A 67 -13.70 -21.40 -16.56
CA ARG A 67 -13.62 -19.93 -16.49
C ARG A 67 -13.38 -19.42 -15.07
N GLN A 68 -13.97 -20.05 -14.06
CA GLN A 68 -13.75 -19.68 -12.65
C GLN A 68 -12.29 -19.93 -12.23
N LEU A 69 -11.73 -21.10 -12.54
CA LEU A 69 -10.32 -21.39 -12.23
C LEU A 69 -9.36 -20.45 -12.97
N GLU A 70 -9.63 -20.14 -14.24
CA GLU A 70 -8.83 -19.20 -14.99
C GLU A 70 -8.86 -17.80 -14.36
N THR A 71 -10.05 -17.35 -13.95
CA THR A 71 -10.22 -16.06 -13.25
C THR A 71 -9.42 -16.01 -11.95
N GLN A 72 -9.47 -17.09 -11.14
CA GLN A 72 -8.69 -17.19 -9.92
C GLN A 72 -7.18 -17.16 -10.17
N ARG A 73 -6.70 -17.83 -11.23
CA ARG A 73 -5.28 -17.80 -11.60
C ARG A 73 -4.81 -16.40 -12.00
N ARG A 74 -5.63 -15.67 -12.77
CA ARG A 74 -5.34 -14.27 -13.11
C ARG A 74 -5.32 -13.38 -11.87
N ALA A 75 -6.27 -13.58 -10.94
CA ALA A 75 -6.30 -12.85 -9.68
C ALA A 75 -5.06 -13.13 -8.82
N LEU A 76 -4.64 -14.39 -8.70
CA LEU A 76 -3.39 -14.77 -8.01
C LEU A 76 -2.17 -14.09 -8.63
N GLN A 77 -2.05 -14.13 -9.97
CA GLN A 77 -0.97 -13.45 -10.67
C GLN A 77 -0.97 -11.94 -10.37
N SER A 78 -2.15 -11.31 -10.37
CA SER A 78 -2.29 -9.90 -10.01
C SER A 78 -1.84 -9.64 -8.58
N ILE A 79 -2.24 -10.48 -7.62
CA ILE A 79 -1.83 -10.36 -6.21
C ILE A 79 -0.30 -10.43 -6.08
N TYR A 80 0.35 -11.34 -6.79
CA TYR A 80 1.81 -11.51 -6.73
C TYR A 80 2.54 -10.33 -7.35
N SER A 81 2.04 -9.83 -8.48
CA SER A 81 2.56 -8.62 -9.09
C SER A 81 2.41 -7.40 -8.18
N SER A 82 1.26 -7.25 -7.52
CA SER A 82 1.02 -6.17 -6.56
C SER A 82 1.91 -6.30 -5.32
N GLU A 83 2.19 -7.54 -4.88
CA GLU A 83 3.04 -7.82 -3.74
C GLU A 83 4.49 -7.41 -4.02
N SER A 84 5.05 -7.87 -5.15
CA SER A 84 6.40 -7.47 -5.59
C SER A 84 6.53 -5.95 -5.74
N MET A 85 5.57 -5.30 -6.41
CA MET A 85 5.55 -3.83 -6.52
C MET A 85 5.46 -3.14 -5.14
N GLY A 86 4.69 -3.71 -4.21
CA GLY A 86 4.55 -3.21 -2.85
C GLY A 86 5.85 -3.32 -2.05
N VAL A 87 6.62 -4.41 -2.22
CA VAL A 87 7.94 -4.59 -1.60
C VAL A 87 8.94 -3.58 -2.17
N ASP A 88 8.99 -3.39 -3.48
CA ASP A 88 9.87 -2.40 -4.11
C ASP A 88 9.55 -0.98 -3.61
N THR A 89 8.26 -0.66 -3.50
CA THR A 89 7.80 0.61 -2.93
C THR A 89 8.21 0.77 -1.47
N ALA A 90 8.11 -0.30 -0.68
CA ALA A 90 8.51 -0.31 0.72
C ALA A 90 10.00 -0.03 0.88
N GLN A 91 10.85 -0.67 0.06
CA GLN A 91 12.30 -0.43 0.07
C GLN A 91 12.64 1.03 -0.26
N GLU A 92 11.98 1.62 -1.25
CA GLU A 92 12.20 3.00 -1.62
C GLU A 92 11.72 3.97 -0.53
N LEU A 93 10.59 3.70 0.14
CA LEU A 93 10.17 4.49 1.31
C LEU A 93 11.18 4.42 2.45
N VAL A 94 11.74 3.24 2.77
CA VAL A 94 12.80 3.12 3.79
C VAL A 94 14.01 3.99 3.42
N ARG A 95 14.44 3.92 2.16
CA ARG A 95 15.55 4.74 1.65
C ARG A 95 15.26 6.24 1.75
N GLN A 96 14.05 6.67 1.38
CA GLN A 96 13.62 8.07 1.50
C GLN A 96 13.59 8.52 2.96
N GLY A 97 13.09 7.67 3.86
CA GLY A 97 13.10 7.92 5.29
C GLY A 97 14.51 8.15 5.85
N GLU A 98 15.52 7.39 5.40
CA GLU A 98 16.91 7.65 5.77
C GLU A 98 17.42 9.01 5.29
N VAL A 99 17.08 9.42 4.06
CA VAL A 99 17.44 10.73 3.52
C VAL A 99 16.82 11.85 4.35
N LEU A 100 15.55 11.71 4.74
CA LEU A 100 14.87 12.66 5.62
C LEU A 100 15.55 12.74 6.98
N ASN A 101 15.88 11.60 7.60
CA ASN A 101 16.60 11.56 8.89
C ASN A 101 17.95 12.30 8.82
N ARG A 102 18.77 12.02 7.80
CA ARG A 102 20.05 12.72 7.60
C ARG A 102 19.87 14.21 7.36
N THR A 103 18.80 14.60 6.68
CA THR A 103 18.53 16.00 6.38
C THR A 103 18.04 16.74 7.62
N GLU A 104 17.17 16.13 8.43
CA GLU A 104 16.74 16.67 9.73
C GLU A 104 17.94 16.87 10.68
N GLU A 105 18.86 15.91 10.74
CA GLU A 105 20.10 16.00 11.53
C GLU A 105 21.00 17.16 11.03
N LYS A 106 21.15 17.32 9.71
CA LYS A 106 21.88 18.46 9.14
C LYS A 106 21.23 19.80 9.50
N LEU A 107 19.90 19.88 9.48
CA LEU A 107 19.19 21.09 9.90
C LEU A 107 19.44 21.39 11.39
N ASP A 108 19.45 20.38 12.26
CA ASP A 108 19.80 20.54 13.68
C ASP A 108 21.26 21.02 13.86
N HIS A 109 22.19 20.46 13.09
CA HIS A 109 23.57 20.90 13.10
C HIS A 109 23.71 22.37 12.64
N ILE A 110 23.00 22.78 11.59
CA ILE A 110 22.99 24.17 11.15
C ILE A 110 22.43 25.07 12.26
N GLU A 111 21.33 24.70 12.91
CA GLU A 111 20.78 25.48 14.02
C GLU A 111 21.80 25.65 15.17
N ALA A 112 22.53 24.59 15.51
CA ALA A 112 23.58 24.61 16.52
C ALA A 112 24.75 25.54 16.12
N VAL A 113 25.26 25.40 14.88
CA VAL A 113 26.32 26.27 14.33
C VAL A 113 25.86 27.72 14.26
N GLN A 114 24.61 27.99 13.91
CA GLN A 114 24.06 29.34 13.94
C GLN A 114 24.01 29.90 15.36
N LYS A 115 23.67 29.09 16.36
CA LYS A 115 23.66 29.55 17.76
C LYS A 115 25.07 29.93 18.23
N GLU A 116 26.07 29.14 17.87
CA GLU A 116 27.48 29.46 18.13
C GLU A 116 27.91 30.71 17.37
N SER A 117 27.61 30.78 16.07
CA SER A 117 27.87 31.94 15.21
C SER A 117 27.26 33.23 15.78
N GLN A 118 26.07 33.17 16.36
CA GLN A 118 25.47 34.35 17.02
C GLN A 118 26.30 34.82 18.21
N GLY A 119 26.82 33.89 19.02
CA GLY A 119 27.74 34.20 20.12
C GLY A 119 28.98 34.92 19.62
N HIS A 120 29.56 34.45 18.51
CA HIS A 120 30.72 35.09 17.89
C HIS A 120 30.39 36.48 17.32
N ILE A 121 29.29 36.63 16.58
CA ILE A 121 28.81 37.93 16.06
C ILE A 121 28.60 38.93 17.22
N ASN A 122 28.00 38.49 18.33
CA ASN A 122 27.81 39.33 19.52
C ASN A 122 29.14 39.75 20.15
N SER A 123 30.12 38.85 20.21
CA SER A 123 31.47 39.17 20.73
C SER A 123 32.21 40.17 19.82
N LEU A 124 32.12 40.02 18.50
CA LEU A 124 32.72 40.93 17.53
C LEU A 124 32.09 42.31 17.59
N SER A 125 30.76 42.41 17.69
CA SER A 125 30.07 43.69 17.92
C SER A 125 30.54 44.38 19.21
N SER A 126 30.76 43.61 20.27
CA SER A 126 31.19 44.12 21.59
C SER A 126 32.63 44.66 21.59
N MET A 127 33.53 44.13 20.74
CA MET A 127 34.91 44.60 20.64
C MET A 127 35.03 45.98 19.97
N PHE A 128 34.05 46.39 19.17
CA PHE A 128 34.02 47.71 18.54
C PHE A 128 33.20 48.74 19.33
N GLY A 129 32.60 48.38 20.48
CA GLY A 129 31.72 49.26 21.25
C GLY A 129 31.46 48.84 22.70
N GLY A 130 32.43 49.00 23.59
CA GLY A 130 32.16 49.35 24.99
C GLY A 130 31.90 48.22 26.00
N VAL A 131 32.79 48.16 27.00
CA VAL A 131 32.84 47.26 28.17
C VAL A 131 31.68 47.51 29.15
N LYS A 132 30.45 47.00 28.92
CA LYS A 132 29.40 47.10 29.96
C LYS A 132 28.23 46.10 29.86
N ASN A 133 28.49 44.79 29.84
CA ASN A 133 27.46 43.86 30.34
C ASN A 133 28.07 42.50 30.75
N TRP A 134 28.64 42.43 31.95
CA TRP A 134 29.26 41.21 32.49
C TRP A 134 28.51 40.60 33.69
N PHE A 135 27.26 40.98 33.95
CA PHE A 135 26.49 40.41 35.06
C PHE A 135 24.98 40.41 34.80
N ARG A 136 24.45 39.21 34.51
CA ARG A 136 23.09 38.67 34.75
C ARG A 136 23.01 37.38 33.92
N GLY A 137 22.89 36.18 34.46
CA GLY A 137 22.20 35.77 35.68
C GLY A 137 20.92 35.03 35.29
N ASP A 138 21.05 33.71 35.15
CA ASP A 138 20.17 32.67 35.70
C ASP A 138 19.28 31.79 34.76
N SER A 139 19.38 30.49 35.07
CA SER A 139 18.41 29.39 35.05
C SER A 139 17.43 29.16 33.89
N ALA A 140 17.58 27.99 33.25
CA ALA A 140 16.44 27.16 32.86
C ALA A 140 16.83 25.67 32.80
N LYS A 141 16.54 24.93 33.88
CA LYS A 141 16.52 23.46 33.89
C LYS A 141 15.48 22.96 32.88
N LYS A 142 15.95 22.24 31.86
CA LYS A 142 15.08 21.49 30.94
C LYS A 142 14.53 20.27 31.66
N ARG A 143 13.22 20.24 31.91
CA ARG A 143 12.49 19.08 32.42
C ARG A 143 12.24 18.14 31.23
N GLN A 144 12.97 17.03 31.16
CA GLN A 144 12.68 15.93 30.24
C GLN A 144 11.38 15.24 30.71
N GLN A 145 10.43 15.07 29.81
CA GLN A 145 9.29 14.17 30.01
C GLN A 145 9.59 12.86 29.27
N PRO A 146 9.18 11.70 29.83
CA PRO A 146 9.45 10.40 29.23
C PRO A 146 8.64 10.22 27.94
N ALA A 147 9.32 9.82 26.87
CA ALA A 147 8.70 9.46 25.61
C ALA A 147 7.75 8.27 25.82
N GLN A 148 6.48 8.46 25.45
CA GLN A 148 5.56 7.35 25.25
C GLN A 148 6.10 6.51 24.09
N GLN A 149 6.26 5.22 24.34
CA GLN A 149 6.61 4.23 23.33
C GLN A 149 5.51 4.19 22.28
N TYR A 150 5.79 4.80 21.13
CA TYR A 150 5.15 4.47 19.87
C TYR A 150 6.02 3.39 19.23
N GLU A 151 5.44 2.23 18.93
CA GLU A 151 6.08 1.23 18.08
C GLU A 151 6.57 1.94 16.81
N PRO A 152 7.88 1.90 16.50
CA PRO A 152 8.41 2.67 15.40
C PRO A 152 7.74 2.20 14.10
N ALA A 153 7.07 3.11 13.39
CA ALA A 153 6.34 2.78 12.15
C ALA A 153 7.19 1.96 11.16
N GLY A 154 8.51 2.18 11.11
CA GLY A 154 9.47 1.38 10.34
C GLY A 154 9.47 -0.12 10.68
N ALA A 155 9.31 -0.50 11.95
CA ALA A 155 9.26 -1.92 12.34
C ALA A 155 8.06 -2.66 11.76
N SER A 156 6.94 -1.95 11.50
CA SER A 156 5.77 -2.55 10.85
C SER A 156 6.00 -2.77 9.35
N LEU A 157 6.71 -1.86 8.68
CA LEU A 157 7.07 -1.99 7.27
C LEU A 157 8.12 -3.08 7.06
N ASP A 158 9.15 -3.12 7.92
CA ASP A 158 10.19 -4.16 7.89
C ASP A 158 9.60 -5.56 8.07
N LYS A 159 8.68 -5.71 9.02
CA LYS A 159 7.97 -6.97 9.25
C LYS A 159 7.11 -7.37 8.05
N ALA A 160 6.42 -6.42 7.42
CA ALA A 160 5.60 -6.69 6.24
C ALA A 160 6.46 -7.11 5.03
N MET A 161 7.60 -6.45 4.81
CA MET A 161 8.57 -6.86 3.78
C MET A 161 9.11 -8.26 4.03
N ALA A 162 9.50 -8.60 5.26
CA ALA A 162 10.02 -9.92 5.60
C ALA A 162 8.99 -11.04 5.38
N VAL A 163 7.72 -10.82 5.75
CA VAL A 163 6.63 -11.79 5.52
C VAL A 163 6.38 -11.99 4.03
N SER A 164 6.49 -10.93 3.23
CA SER A 164 6.34 -11.00 1.78
C SER A 164 7.50 -11.75 1.10
N SER A 165 8.75 -11.40 1.40
CA SER A 165 9.93 -12.04 0.81
C SER A 165 10.04 -13.54 1.16
N THR A 166 9.64 -13.92 2.38
CA THR A 166 9.62 -15.35 2.78
C THR A 166 8.53 -16.14 2.05
N ALA A 167 7.38 -15.53 1.79
CA ALA A 167 6.32 -16.14 0.98
C ALA A 167 6.74 -16.30 -0.48
N GLU A 168 7.43 -15.32 -1.05
CA GLU A 168 7.98 -15.39 -2.40
C GLU A 168 9.02 -16.51 -2.53
N ALA A 169 9.98 -16.59 -1.59
CA ALA A 169 11.00 -17.65 -1.59
C ALA A 169 10.39 -19.06 -1.52
N ARG A 170 9.33 -19.25 -0.71
CA ARG A 170 8.62 -20.52 -0.61
C ARG A 170 7.92 -20.91 -1.91
N ARG A 171 7.43 -19.94 -2.68
CA ARG A 171 6.75 -20.17 -3.96
C ARG A 171 7.73 -20.52 -5.07
N VAL A 172 8.86 -19.81 -5.14
CA VAL A 172 9.94 -20.13 -6.08
C VAL A 172 10.46 -21.56 -5.82
N ALA A 173 10.67 -21.93 -4.56
CA ALA A 173 11.06 -23.28 -4.18
C ALA A 173 9.99 -24.36 -4.50
N ALA A 174 8.71 -23.99 -4.58
CA ALA A 174 7.63 -24.89 -4.96
C ALA A 174 7.40 -24.99 -6.48
N GLN A 175 7.94 -24.05 -7.27
CA GLN A 175 7.83 -24.01 -8.73
C GLN A 175 9.02 -24.66 -9.45
N GLU A 176 10.15 -24.87 -8.78
CA GLU A 176 11.25 -25.68 -9.30
C GLU A 176 10.80 -27.15 -9.44
N PRO A 177 10.93 -27.79 -10.62
CA PRO A 177 10.76 -29.23 -10.70
C PRO A 177 11.89 -29.84 -9.87
N ALA A 178 11.54 -30.63 -8.85
CA ALA A 178 12.50 -31.36 -8.05
C ALA A 178 13.36 -32.29 -8.94
N ALA A 179 14.46 -31.75 -9.49
CA ALA A 179 15.50 -32.51 -10.15
C ALA A 179 16.33 -33.19 -9.05
N SER A 180 15.82 -34.34 -8.62
CA SER A 180 16.53 -35.51 -8.07
C SER A 180 17.71 -35.27 -7.12
N PHE A 181 17.50 -35.62 -5.84
CA PHE A 181 18.49 -36.44 -5.14
C PHE A 181 17.77 -37.59 -4.44
N GLY A 182 18.06 -38.81 -4.89
CA GLY A 182 17.46 -40.03 -4.38
C GLY A 182 17.82 -40.29 -2.93
N ALA A 183 16.81 -40.58 -2.12
CA ALA A 183 16.96 -41.28 -0.86
C ALA A 183 16.11 -42.54 -0.92
N ALA A 184 16.77 -43.66 -1.22
CA ALA A 184 16.24 -44.97 -0.92
C ALA A 184 16.05 -45.08 0.60
N ALA A 185 14.81 -45.30 1.04
CA ALA A 185 14.50 -45.82 2.36
C ALA A 185 13.33 -46.80 2.24
N THR A 186 13.72 -48.03 1.89
CA THR A 186 13.22 -49.29 2.44
C THR A 186 11.99 -49.24 3.35
N GLY A 187 10.88 -49.79 2.85
CA GLY A 187 10.05 -50.80 3.52
C GLY A 187 9.37 -50.47 4.85
N ALA A 188 8.05 -50.36 4.83
CA ALA A 188 7.19 -51.12 5.75
C ALA A 188 5.73 -51.06 5.27
N ALA A 189 5.15 -52.24 5.12
CA ALA A 189 3.75 -52.47 4.84
C ALA A 189 2.84 -51.95 5.98
N GLY A 190 1.66 -51.46 5.63
CA GLY A 190 0.63 -51.05 6.57
C GLY A 190 -0.71 -50.86 5.87
N TYR A 191 -1.37 -51.98 5.54
CA TYR A 191 -2.76 -51.99 5.07
C TYR A 191 -3.68 -51.54 6.21
N GLN A 192 -4.19 -50.30 6.16
CA GLN A 192 -5.45 -49.95 6.81
C GLN A 192 -6.26 -49.02 5.91
N GLN A 193 -7.05 -49.66 5.05
CA GLN A 193 -8.13 -49.05 4.28
C GLN A 193 -9.27 -48.69 5.24
N GLN A 194 -9.27 -47.46 5.75
CA GLN A 194 -10.45 -46.90 6.41
C GLN A 194 -11.29 -46.20 5.35
N GLN A 195 -12.43 -46.82 5.04
CA GLN A 195 -13.46 -46.30 4.15
C GLN A 195 -14.07 -45.03 4.75
N GLN A 196 -13.40 -43.89 4.58
CA GLN A 196 -14.10 -42.62 4.58
C GLN A 196 -14.86 -42.52 3.27
N ARG A 197 -16.18 -42.32 3.37
CA ARG A 197 -17.05 -41.90 2.27
C ARG A 197 -16.57 -40.55 1.76
N GLN A 198 -15.49 -40.57 1.00
CA GLN A 198 -15.04 -39.46 0.20
C GLN A 198 -16.11 -39.29 -0.86
N GLN A 199 -16.97 -38.28 -0.67
CA GLN A 199 -17.57 -37.63 -1.83
C GLN A 199 -16.43 -37.38 -2.81
N PRO A 200 -16.57 -37.69 -4.10
CA PRO A 200 -15.56 -37.30 -5.08
C PRO A 200 -15.54 -35.78 -5.10
N GLN A 201 -14.76 -35.18 -4.20
CA GLN A 201 -14.27 -33.81 -4.31
C GLN A 201 -13.64 -33.80 -5.70
N THR A 202 -14.35 -33.14 -6.63
CA THR A 202 -13.90 -33.14 -8.00
C THR A 202 -12.52 -32.48 -8.01
N SER A 203 -11.64 -32.90 -8.91
CA SER A 203 -10.32 -32.24 -9.08
C SER A 203 -10.46 -30.72 -9.23
N TYR A 204 -11.60 -30.28 -9.77
CA TYR A 204 -12.05 -28.90 -9.79
C TYR A 204 -12.20 -28.28 -8.39
N ASP A 205 -13.00 -28.87 -7.51
CA ASP A 205 -13.27 -28.31 -6.17
C ASP A 205 -11.99 -28.14 -5.36
N ARG A 206 -11.06 -29.10 -5.46
CA ARG A 206 -9.76 -29.01 -4.81
C ARG A 206 -8.94 -27.84 -5.34
N ALA A 207 -8.76 -27.75 -6.66
CA ALA A 207 -7.98 -26.67 -7.28
C ALA A 207 -8.61 -25.28 -7.02
N PHE A 208 -9.94 -25.23 -6.99
CA PHE A 208 -10.68 -24.01 -6.69
C PHE A 208 -10.45 -23.56 -5.25
N SER A 209 -10.57 -24.47 -4.27
CA SER A 209 -10.31 -24.18 -2.85
C SER A 209 -8.85 -23.83 -2.57
N GLU A 210 -7.90 -24.52 -3.21
CA GLU A 210 -6.46 -24.21 -3.09
C GLU A 210 -6.15 -22.79 -3.58
N ASN A 211 -6.66 -22.42 -4.77
CA ASN A 211 -6.47 -21.07 -5.30
C ASN A 211 -7.10 -20.00 -4.40
N LEU A 212 -8.29 -20.26 -3.82
CA LEU A 212 -8.93 -19.34 -2.88
C LEU A 212 -8.06 -19.11 -1.63
N GLY A 213 -7.47 -20.18 -1.07
CA GLY A 213 -6.58 -20.07 0.10
C GLY A 213 -5.31 -19.28 -0.22
N GLU A 214 -4.70 -19.51 -1.39
CA GLU A 214 -3.54 -18.72 -1.83
C GLU A 214 -3.89 -17.24 -2.05
N MET A 215 -5.09 -16.94 -2.55
CA MET A 215 -5.57 -15.56 -2.68
C MET A 215 -5.79 -14.93 -1.31
N GLU A 216 -6.39 -15.64 -0.36
CA GLU A 216 -6.58 -15.15 1.02
C GLU A 216 -5.23 -14.79 1.65
N HIS A 217 -4.25 -15.69 1.58
CA HIS A 217 -2.91 -15.45 2.12
C HIS A 217 -2.23 -14.27 1.41
N GLY A 218 -2.33 -14.19 0.09
CA GLY A 218 -1.77 -13.08 -0.68
C GLY A 218 -2.41 -11.74 -0.37
N MET A 219 -3.73 -11.67 -0.25
CA MET A 219 -4.45 -10.48 0.20
C MET A 219 -4.06 -10.10 1.63
N GLY A 220 -3.86 -11.09 2.52
CA GLY A 220 -3.36 -10.86 3.87
C GLY A 220 -1.99 -10.17 3.89
N ARG A 221 -1.07 -10.59 3.02
CA ARG A 221 0.26 -9.96 2.89
C ARG A 221 0.18 -8.57 2.26
N LEU A 222 -0.62 -8.40 1.19
CA LEU A 222 -0.89 -7.09 0.60
C LEU A 222 -1.45 -6.10 1.63
N LYS A 223 -2.35 -6.56 2.50
CA LYS A 223 -2.88 -5.73 3.60
C LYS A 223 -1.78 -5.31 4.58
N GLN A 224 -0.90 -6.23 4.97
CA GLN A 224 0.22 -5.91 5.86
C GLN A 224 1.18 -4.90 5.23
N LEU A 225 1.52 -5.09 3.94
CA LEU A 225 2.32 -4.14 3.18
C LEU A 225 1.62 -2.78 3.11
N ALA A 226 0.35 -2.72 2.71
CA ALA A 226 -0.41 -1.48 2.62
C ALA A 226 -0.46 -0.71 3.96
N MET A 227 -0.65 -1.42 5.07
CA MET A 227 -0.64 -0.81 6.41
C MET A 227 0.76 -0.29 6.78
N GLY A 228 1.82 -1.05 6.51
CA GLY A 228 3.20 -0.62 6.76
C GLY A 228 3.59 0.59 5.90
N LEU A 229 3.24 0.56 4.60
CA LEU A 229 3.47 1.65 3.66
C LEU A 229 2.75 2.92 4.12
N GLY A 230 1.48 2.81 4.50
CA GLY A 230 0.70 3.92 5.03
C GLY A 230 1.33 4.53 6.28
N GLY A 231 1.71 3.68 7.25
CA GLY A 231 2.37 4.15 8.47
C GLY A 231 3.70 4.86 8.23
N GLU A 232 4.50 4.38 7.28
CA GLU A 232 5.78 5.02 6.92
C GLU A 232 5.55 6.34 6.19
N ILE A 233 4.56 6.43 5.29
CA ILE A 233 4.18 7.69 4.64
C ILE A 233 3.71 8.72 5.68
N ASP A 234 2.85 8.35 6.62
CA ASP A 234 2.36 9.25 7.67
C ASP A 234 3.50 9.76 8.57
N ARG A 235 4.45 8.86 8.90
CA ARG A 235 5.67 9.21 9.63
C ARG A 235 6.51 10.22 8.86
N GLN A 236 6.78 9.97 7.58
CA GLN A 236 7.59 10.84 6.73
C GLN A 236 6.90 12.19 6.48
N ASN A 237 5.59 12.23 6.28
CA ASN A 237 4.81 13.47 6.16
C ASN A 237 4.97 14.33 7.42
N SER A 238 4.80 13.72 8.60
CA SER A 238 5.00 14.42 9.87
C SER A 238 6.44 14.93 10.05
N GLN A 239 7.43 14.21 9.52
CA GLN A 239 8.83 14.63 9.54
C GLN A 239 9.08 15.82 8.61
N LEU A 240 8.53 15.78 7.39
CA LEU A 240 8.62 16.86 6.41
C LEU A 240 8.03 18.17 6.95
N GLU A 241 6.88 18.12 7.62
CA GLU A 241 6.28 19.31 8.25
C GLU A 241 7.21 19.94 9.30
N ARG A 242 7.80 19.12 10.19
CA ARG A 242 8.77 19.61 11.18
C ARG A 242 10.02 20.19 10.53
N MET A 243 10.53 19.51 9.50
CA MET A 243 11.70 19.97 8.75
C MET A 243 11.43 21.28 8.01
N SER A 244 10.23 21.48 7.46
CA SER A 244 9.83 22.74 6.82
C SER A 244 9.93 23.89 7.82
N VAL A 245 9.29 23.75 8.99
CA VAL A 245 9.33 24.77 10.05
C VAL A 245 10.77 25.04 10.52
N LYS A 246 11.59 24.00 10.68
CA LYS A 246 13.00 24.13 11.07
C LYS A 246 13.81 24.86 9.99
N THR A 247 13.57 24.54 8.72
CA THR A 247 14.21 25.19 7.57
C THR A 247 13.88 26.67 7.51
N ASP A 248 12.60 27.04 7.65
CA ASP A 248 12.18 28.45 7.63
C ASP A 248 12.85 29.27 8.74
N LYS A 249 12.88 28.73 9.97
CA LYS A 249 13.56 29.35 11.11
C LYS A 249 15.07 29.49 10.87
N THR A 250 15.68 28.43 10.36
CA THR A 250 17.10 28.38 10.03
C THR A 250 17.42 29.46 8.99
N ASN A 251 16.61 29.57 7.94
CA ASN A 251 16.80 30.57 6.88
C ASN A 251 16.68 32.00 7.41
N ALA A 252 15.61 32.30 8.16
CA ALA A 252 15.42 33.63 8.76
C ALA A 252 16.59 34.04 9.67
N LYS A 253 17.13 33.09 10.44
CA LYS A 253 18.29 33.33 11.31
C LYS A 253 19.58 33.54 10.52
N MET A 254 19.79 32.83 9.40
CA MET A 254 20.93 33.11 8.51
C MET A 254 20.86 34.53 7.94
N ASP A 255 19.68 34.96 7.48
CA ASP A 255 19.49 36.29 6.90
C ASP A 255 19.79 37.40 7.93
N GLU A 256 19.33 37.21 9.18
CA GLU A 256 19.64 38.12 10.28
C GLU A 256 21.14 38.17 10.56
N GLN A 257 21.79 37.00 10.69
CA GLN A 257 23.23 36.90 10.95
C GLN A 257 24.07 37.51 9.84
N ASN A 258 23.70 37.27 8.58
CA ASN A 258 24.36 37.84 7.42
C ASN A 258 24.23 39.37 7.41
N THR A 259 23.05 39.90 7.75
CA THR A 259 22.83 41.35 7.86
C THR A 259 23.67 41.97 8.98
N GLN A 260 23.71 41.32 10.15
CA GLN A 260 24.54 41.77 11.28
C GLN A 260 26.03 41.75 10.92
N MET A 261 26.50 40.66 10.30
CA MET A 261 27.88 40.51 9.88
C MET A 261 28.28 41.57 8.84
N ASN A 262 27.43 41.82 7.83
CA ASN A 262 27.66 42.89 6.86
C ASN A 262 27.75 44.27 7.53
N ARG A 263 26.94 44.53 8.55
CA ARG A 263 27.03 45.78 9.33
C ARG A 263 28.34 45.89 10.11
N ILE A 264 28.86 44.79 10.66
CA ILE A 264 30.16 44.76 11.35
C ILE A 264 31.30 45.01 10.35
N LEU A 265 31.27 44.36 9.19
CA LEU A 265 32.35 44.42 8.20
C LEU A 265 32.44 45.77 7.47
N TYR A 266 31.31 46.33 7.07
CA TYR A 266 31.27 47.55 6.23
C TYR A 266 30.86 48.82 7.01
N GLY A 267 30.51 48.68 8.29
CA GLY A 267 29.89 49.76 9.07
C GLY A 267 28.49 50.12 8.55
N SER A 268 27.82 51.11 9.13
CA SER A 268 26.49 51.58 8.69
C SER A 268 26.44 52.16 7.27
N LYS A 269 27.56 52.19 6.55
CA LYS A 269 27.63 52.56 5.14
C LYS A 269 27.45 51.30 4.30
N ALA A 270 26.25 51.16 3.74
CA ALA A 270 25.87 50.03 2.90
C ALA A 270 26.93 49.70 1.83
N PRO A 271 27.18 48.42 1.51
CA PRO A 271 27.99 48.06 0.36
C PRO A 271 27.34 48.63 -0.92
N PRO A 272 28.13 49.05 -1.93
CA PRO A 272 27.58 49.51 -3.20
C PRO A 272 26.74 48.37 -3.79
N ALA A 273 25.46 48.67 -4.06
CA ALA A 273 24.53 47.72 -4.64
C ALA A 273 25.17 47.04 -5.86
N ALA A 274 25.36 45.72 -5.76
CA ALA A 274 25.76 44.91 -6.90
C ALA A 274 24.58 44.93 -7.87
N LYS A 275 24.70 45.77 -8.91
CA LYS A 275 23.78 45.77 -10.04
C LYS A 275 23.85 44.40 -10.72
N LYS A 276 22.74 43.66 -10.69
CA LYS A 276 22.37 42.71 -11.74
C LYS A 276 20.89 42.87 -12.01
#